data_AF-A0A7V9RT60-F1
#
_entry.id   AF-A0A7V9RT60-F1
#
_cell.length_a   1.000
_cell.length_b   1.000
_cell.length_c   1.000
_cell.angle_alpha   90.00
_cell.angle_beta   90.00
_cell.angle_gamma   90.00
#
_symmetry.space_group_name_H-M   'P 1'
#
loop_
_entity.id
_entity.type
_entity.pdbx_description
1 polymer ?
#
loop_
_entity_poly.entity_id
_entity_poly.type
_entity_poly.pdbx_seq_one_letter_code
_entity_poly.pdbx_strand_id
1 'polypeptide(L)'
;MKHSEFILNELKEISPLLAEIEKINVYTVPENYFTGLYKQILEKAKNATPAILPASDTNYFASETHFLDVPQGYFDNLAGNILKKIKSLQTDNAGEELKQLSPMLYAVQNENIFSVPAGYFDTLPGTILHAIQPPTQAKVVPFKKRSQVWNYAIAALLTGVMAVSAL
;
A
#
# COMPACT_ATOMS: atom_id res chain seq x y z
N MET A 1 0.09 9.47 -36.98
CA MET A 1 0.60 8.33 -37.79
C MET A 1 2.11 8.13 -37.75
N LYS A 2 2.96 9.14 -37.51
CA LYS A 2 4.44 8.94 -37.53
C LYS A 2 5.00 7.97 -36.48
N HIS A 3 4.33 7.79 -35.34
CA HIS A 3 4.80 6.87 -34.29
C HIS A 3 4.68 5.39 -34.65
N SER A 4 3.83 5.00 -35.61
CA SER A 4 3.69 3.58 -35.97
C SER A 4 4.87 3.05 -36.77
N GLU A 5 5.47 3.84 -37.65
CA GLU A 5 6.61 3.39 -38.47
C GLU A 5 7.87 3.19 -37.63
N PHE A 6 8.14 4.09 -36.68
CA PHE A 6 9.25 3.95 -35.74
C PHE A 6 9.14 2.66 -34.92
N ILE A 7 7.95 2.42 -34.35
CA ILE A 7 7.66 1.22 -33.54
C ILE A 7 7.77 -0.05 -34.40
N LEU A 8 7.34 -0.04 -35.65
CA LEU A 8 7.45 -1.20 -36.55
C LEU A 8 8.91 -1.50 -36.92
N ASN A 9 9.75 -0.48 -37.14
CA ASN A 9 11.16 -0.69 -37.45
C ASN A 9 11.93 -1.20 -36.23
N GLU A 10 11.66 -0.64 -35.04
CA GLU A 10 12.23 -1.12 -33.78
C GLU A 10 11.81 -2.58 -33.49
N LEU A 11 10.52 -2.91 -33.69
CA LEU A 11 10.03 -4.29 -33.55
C LEU A 11 10.68 -5.24 -34.56
N LYS A 12 10.91 -4.84 -35.82
CA LYS A 12 11.60 -5.68 -36.81
C LYS A 12 13.04 -5.99 -36.40
N GLU A 13 13.73 -5.04 -35.78
CA GLU A 13 15.09 -5.24 -35.28
C GLU A 13 15.14 -6.18 -34.08
N ILE A 14 14.16 -6.08 -33.17
CA ILE A 14 14.10 -6.90 -31.94
C ILE A 14 13.54 -8.30 -32.23
N SER A 15 12.44 -8.39 -32.99
CA SER A 15 11.78 -9.64 -33.34
C SER A 15 11.00 -9.52 -34.67
N PRO A 16 11.58 -10.01 -35.79
CA PRO A 16 10.92 -9.94 -37.08
C PRO A 16 9.59 -10.70 -37.12
N LEU A 17 9.46 -11.77 -36.32
CA LEU A 17 8.25 -12.58 -36.22
C LEU A 17 7.10 -11.77 -35.58
N LEU A 18 7.36 -11.03 -34.49
CA LEU A 18 6.34 -10.20 -33.86
C LEU A 18 5.95 -9.00 -34.73
N ALA A 19 6.88 -8.47 -35.53
CA ALA A 19 6.62 -7.37 -36.44
C ALA A 19 5.69 -7.74 -37.61
N GLU A 20 5.58 -9.03 -37.94
CA GLU A 20 4.68 -9.55 -38.97
C GLU A 20 3.24 -9.78 -38.45
N ILE A 21 3.04 -9.79 -37.12
CA ILE A 21 1.71 -9.94 -36.53
C ILE A 21 0.90 -8.66 -36.76
N GLU A 22 -0.26 -8.82 -37.40
CA GLU A 22 -1.17 -7.71 -37.66
C GLU A 22 -1.70 -7.12 -36.34
N LYS A 23 -1.69 -5.79 -36.23
CA LYS A 23 -2.23 -5.07 -35.06
C LYS A 23 -3.76 -5.02 -35.12
N ILE A 24 -4.39 -6.17 -34.95
CA ILE A 24 -5.85 -6.31 -34.88
C ILE A 24 -6.32 -6.32 -33.42
N ASN A 25 -7.48 -5.74 -33.16
CA ASN A 25 -8.13 -5.90 -31.86
C ASN A 25 -8.72 -7.31 -31.77
N VAL A 26 -8.11 -8.18 -30.96
CA VAL A 26 -8.57 -9.56 -30.73
C VAL A 26 -9.71 -9.63 -29.72
N TYR A 27 -10.06 -8.52 -29.07
CA TYR A 27 -11.16 -8.48 -28.11
C TYR A 27 -12.47 -8.21 -28.84
N THR A 28 -13.29 -9.25 -28.94
CA THR A 28 -14.68 -9.16 -29.36
C THR A 28 -15.58 -9.48 -28.18
N VAL A 29 -16.69 -8.76 -28.07
CA VAL A 29 -17.72 -9.09 -27.09
C VAL A 29 -18.84 -9.88 -27.79
N PRO A 30 -19.42 -10.90 -27.13
CA PRO A 30 -20.59 -11.58 -27.64
C PRO A 30 -21.77 -10.63 -27.87
N GLU A 31 -22.67 -11.01 -28.76
CA GLU A 31 -23.95 -10.32 -28.90
C GLU A 31 -24.65 -10.25 -27.54
N ASN A 32 -25.21 -9.08 -27.20
CA ASN A 32 -25.89 -8.82 -25.92
C ASN A 32 -25.02 -8.88 -24.65
N TYR A 33 -23.68 -8.88 -24.76
CA TYR A 33 -22.76 -8.81 -23.61
C TYR A 33 -23.13 -7.67 -22.63
N PHE A 34 -23.29 -6.45 -23.14
CA PHE A 34 -23.61 -5.28 -22.31
C PHE A 34 -25.07 -5.26 -21.82
N THR A 35 -25.98 -5.88 -22.57
CA THR A 35 -27.40 -5.98 -22.19
C THR A 35 -27.57 -6.83 -20.92
N GLY A 36 -26.76 -7.87 -20.73
CA GLY A 36 -26.78 -8.69 -19.51
C GLY A 36 -25.83 -8.21 -18.40
N LEU A 37 -24.85 -7.38 -18.74
CA LEU A 37 -23.77 -6.98 -17.83
C LEU A 37 -24.28 -6.29 -16.57
N TYR A 38 -25.25 -5.37 -16.69
CA TYR A 38 -25.77 -4.64 -15.52
C TYR A 38 -26.40 -5.58 -14.49
N LYS A 39 -27.11 -6.64 -14.93
CA LYS A 39 -27.68 -7.65 -14.04
C LYS A 39 -26.59 -8.43 -13.32
N GLN A 40 -25.54 -8.81 -14.04
CA GLN A 40 -24.41 -9.55 -13.47
C GLN A 40 -23.64 -8.70 -12.44
N ILE A 41 -23.43 -7.41 -12.72
CA ILE A 41 -22.81 -6.48 -11.77
C ILE A 41 -23.69 -6.33 -10.53
N LEU A 42 -25.02 -6.18 -10.72
CA LEU A 42 -25.97 -6.07 -9.61
C LEU A 42 -26.00 -7.32 -8.74
N GLU A 43 -26.05 -8.52 -9.33
CA GLU A 43 -26.00 -9.77 -8.57
C GLU A 43 -24.68 -9.91 -7.80
N LYS A 44 -23.56 -9.56 -8.42
CA LYS A 44 -22.25 -9.55 -7.74
C LYS A 44 -22.21 -8.53 -6.61
N ALA A 45 -22.81 -7.36 -6.77
CA ALA A 45 -22.87 -6.32 -5.73
C ALA A 45 -23.76 -6.75 -4.56
N LYS A 46 -24.92 -7.37 -4.83
CA LYS A 46 -25.81 -7.94 -3.79
C LYS A 46 -25.13 -9.05 -3.00
N ASN A 47 -24.34 -9.89 -3.68
CA ASN A 47 -23.64 -11.03 -3.08
C ASN A 47 -22.25 -10.66 -2.52
N ALA A 48 -21.82 -9.40 -2.68
CA ALA A 48 -20.56 -8.92 -2.12
C ALA A 48 -20.72 -8.82 -0.59
N THR A 49 -19.88 -9.55 0.13
CA THR A 49 -19.79 -9.51 1.60
C THR A 49 -19.53 -8.06 2.06
N PRO A 50 -20.10 -7.59 3.18
CA PRO A 50 -20.12 -6.18 3.60
C PRO A 50 -18.75 -5.56 3.93
N ALA A 51 -17.64 -6.26 3.68
CA ALA A 51 -16.29 -5.79 4.00
C ALA A 51 -15.76 -4.68 3.05
N ILE A 52 -16.42 -4.40 1.93
CA ILE A 52 -15.97 -3.40 0.94
C ILE A 52 -16.82 -2.12 0.97
N LEU A 53 -17.91 -2.07 1.75
CA LEU A 53 -18.80 -0.91 1.81
C LEU A 53 -18.70 -0.26 3.20
N PRO A 54 -18.42 1.07 3.30
CA PRO A 54 -18.50 1.77 4.57
C PRO A 54 -19.90 1.59 5.17
N ALA A 55 -19.94 1.23 6.45
CA ALA A 55 -21.14 0.83 7.20
C ALA A 55 -22.22 1.93 7.34
N SER A 56 -22.08 3.08 6.68
CA SER A 56 -23.03 4.19 6.75
C SER A 56 -24.30 4.00 5.91
N ASP A 57 -24.29 3.11 4.91
CA ASP A 57 -25.39 3.02 3.93
C ASP A 57 -25.91 1.59 3.70
N THR A 58 -25.86 0.73 4.71
CA THR A 58 -26.42 -0.64 4.62
C THR A 58 -27.93 -0.67 4.39
N ASN A 59 -28.64 0.44 4.64
CA ASN A 59 -30.06 0.60 4.34
C ASN A 59 -30.37 0.92 2.87
N TYR A 60 -29.38 1.28 2.04
CA TYR A 60 -29.60 1.55 0.62
C TYR A 60 -29.63 0.26 -0.23
N PHE A 61 -29.03 -0.83 0.27
CA PHE A 61 -28.85 -2.09 -0.46
C PHE A 61 -29.90 -3.17 -0.16
N ALA A 62 -30.80 -2.94 0.82
CA ALA A 62 -31.73 -3.96 1.31
C ALA A 62 -33.10 -3.97 0.59
N SER A 63 -33.38 -3.01 -0.29
CA SER A 63 -34.63 -3.00 -1.05
C SER A 63 -34.37 -3.42 -2.50
N GLU A 64 -35.08 -4.45 -2.97
CA GLU A 64 -34.93 -5.00 -4.31
C GLU A 64 -35.24 -4.01 -5.44
N THR A 65 -35.79 -2.83 -5.11
CA THR A 65 -36.28 -1.82 -6.03
C THR A 65 -35.44 -0.54 -6.11
N HIS A 66 -34.69 -0.15 -5.08
CA HIS A 66 -34.05 1.20 -5.05
C HIS A 66 -32.59 1.27 -5.55
N PHE A 67 -31.98 0.16 -6.00
CA PHE A 67 -30.61 0.20 -6.50
C PHE A 67 -30.48 0.93 -7.85
N LEU A 68 -31.50 0.86 -8.70
CA LEU A 68 -31.50 1.45 -10.05
C LEU A 68 -32.26 2.77 -10.13
N ASP A 69 -33.02 3.10 -9.08
CA ASP A 69 -33.89 4.26 -9.07
C ASP A 69 -33.19 5.42 -8.37
N VAL A 70 -33.01 6.51 -9.11
CA VAL A 70 -32.59 7.78 -8.50
C VAL A 70 -33.80 8.41 -7.77
N PRO A 71 -33.56 9.16 -6.68
CA PRO A 71 -34.63 9.90 -6.02
C PRO A 71 -35.41 10.80 -6.98
N GLN A 72 -36.71 10.97 -6.74
CA GLN A 72 -37.55 11.85 -7.53
C GLN A 72 -36.95 13.26 -7.56
N GLY A 73 -36.81 13.83 -8.76
CA GLY A 73 -36.22 15.16 -8.94
C GLY A 73 -34.70 15.23 -8.81
N TYR A 74 -33.98 14.09 -8.78
CA TYR A 74 -32.52 14.06 -8.75
C TYR A 74 -31.91 14.84 -9.93
N PHE A 75 -32.31 14.51 -11.16
CA PHE A 75 -31.78 15.17 -12.36
C PHE A 75 -32.32 16.60 -12.54
N ASP A 76 -33.58 16.85 -12.14
CA ASP A 76 -34.18 18.20 -12.21
C ASP A 76 -33.42 19.21 -11.34
N ASN A 77 -32.97 18.78 -10.15
CA ASN A 77 -32.24 19.64 -9.21
C ASN A 77 -30.71 19.53 -9.34
N LEU A 78 -30.19 18.59 -10.15
CA LEU A 78 -28.76 18.32 -10.23
C LEU A 78 -27.95 19.56 -10.63
N ALA A 79 -28.36 20.24 -11.71
CA ALA A 79 -27.67 21.42 -12.20
C ALA A 79 -27.67 22.56 -11.16
N GLY A 80 -28.83 22.80 -10.52
CA GLY A 80 -28.96 23.81 -9.47
C GLY A 80 -28.09 23.50 -8.25
N ASN A 81 -28.05 22.24 -7.82
CA ASN A 81 -27.23 21.78 -6.70
C ASN A 81 -25.73 21.90 -7.01
N ILE A 82 -25.30 21.51 -8.22
CA ILE A 82 -23.90 21.67 -8.65
C ILE A 82 -23.51 23.14 -8.66
N LEU A 83 -24.31 24.01 -9.29
CA LEU A 83 -24.02 25.45 -9.32
C LEU A 83 -24.01 26.09 -7.94
N LYS A 84 -24.94 25.70 -7.06
CA LYS A 84 -24.97 26.17 -5.67
C LYS A 84 -23.69 25.77 -4.94
N LYS A 85 -23.21 24.54 -5.15
CA LYS A 85 -21.98 24.03 -4.54
C LYS A 85 -20.72 24.72 -5.08
N ILE A 86 -20.66 24.98 -6.39
CA ILE A 86 -19.56 25.75 -7.00
C ILE A 86 -19.53 27.16 -6.41
N LYS A 87 -20.68 27.84 -6.33
CA LYS A 87 -20.77 29.18 -5.76
C LYS A 87 -20.39 29.24 -4.28
N SER A 88 -20.72 28.22 -3.48
CA SER A 88 -20.29 28.18 -2.07
C SER A 88 -18.77 27.99 -1.93
N LEU A 89 -18.13 27.32 -2.89
CA LEU A 89 -16.68 27.12 -2.90
C LEU A 89 -15.92 28.32 -3.51
N GLN A 90 -16.59 29.18 -4.27
CA GLN A 90 -16.04 30.45 -4.76
C GLN A 90 -16.06 31.51 -3.66
N THR A 91 -15.37 31.23 -2.55
CA THR A 91 -15.05 32.27 -1.56
C THR A 91 -13.68 32.85 -1.93
N ASP A 92 -13.58 34.18 -2.06
CA ASP A 92 -12.33 34.87 -2.45
C ASP A 92 -11.20 34.74 -1.40
N ASN A 93 -11.51 34.17 -0.23
CA ASN A 93 -10.60 34.02 0.90
C ASN A 93 -10.44 32.55 1.33
N ALA A 94 -9.24 32.00 1.09
CA ALA A 94 -8.88 30.63 1.46
C ALA A 94 -9.07 30.31 2.96
N GLY A 95 -9.00 31.31 3.85
CA GLY A 95 -9.24 31.13 5.27
C GLY A 95 -10.71 30.86 5.61
N GLU A 96 -11.64 31.52 4.91
CA GLU A 96 -13.08 31.28 5.07
C GLU A 96 -13.51 29.94 4.44
N GLU A 97 -12.90 29.58 3.31
CA GLU A 97 -13.06 28.26 2.70
C GLU A 97 -12.62 27.15 3.66
N LEU A 98 -11.42 27.26 4.24
CA LEU A 98 -10.91 26.29 5.20
C LEU A 98 -11.81 26.19 6.44
N LYS A 99 -12.35 27.32 6.92
CA LYS A 99 -13.30 27.36 8.05
C LYS A 99 -14.60 26.62 7.74
N GLN A 100 -15.10 26.72 6.50
CA GLN A 100 -16.32 26.00 6.08
C GLN A 100 -16.06 24.50 5.86
N LEU A 101 -14.92 24.14 5.27
CA LEU A 101 -14.57 22.74 4.96
C LEU A 101 -14.14 21.97 6.21
N SER A 102 -13.36 22.60 7.08
CA SER A 102 -12.84 22.00 8.30
C SER A 102 -12.67 23.05 9.40
N PRO A 103 -13.73 23.31 10.19
CA PRO A 103 -13.67 24.22 11.32
C PRO A 103 -12.56 23.85 12.32
N MET A 104 -12.28 22.54 12.46
CA MET A 104 -11.21 22.06 13.33
C MET A 104 -9.82 22.42 12.82
N LEU A 105 -9.53 22.21 11.52
CA LEU A 105 -8.23 22.59 10.95
C LEU A 105 -8.03 24.10 10.93
N TYR A 106 -9.10 24.86 10.69
CA TYR A 106 -9.07 26.32 10.82
C TYR A 106 -8.73 26.76 12.25
N ALA A 107 -9.28 26.07 13.27
CA ALA A 107 -9.01 26.38 14.67
C ALA A 107 -7.57 26.10 15.12
N VAL A 108 -6.89 25.12 14.51
CA VAL A 108 -5.49 24.79 14.82
C VAL A 108 -4.54 25.93 14.42
N GLN A 109 -4.94 26.79 13.47
CA GLN A 109 -4.13 27.85 12.87
C GLN A 109 -2.81 27.32 12.28
N ASN A 110 -2.24 28.01 11.28
CA ASN A 110 -1.01 27.55 10.64
C ASN A 110 0.23 27.89 11.49
N GLU A 111 0.17 27.62 12.80
CA GLU A 111 1.28 27.87 13.71
C GLU A 111 2.32 26.75 13.61
N ASN A 112 3.57 27.14 13.38
CA ASN A 112 4.68 26.20 13.36
C ASN A 112 5.01 25.75 14.80
N ILE A 113 4.54 24.55 15.15
CA ILE A 113 4.81 23.93 16.46
C ILE A 113 6.22 23.34 16.60
N PHE A 114 7.01 23.34 15.52
CA PHE A 114 8.37 22.79 15.55
C PHE A 114 9.36 23.87 15.97
N SER A 115 9.82 23.79 17.22
CA SER A 115 10.95 24.57 17.73
C SER A 115 12.13 23.67 18.02
N VAL A 116 13.33 24.08 17.62
CA VAL A 116 14.57 23.43 18.07
C VAL A 116 15.01 24.01 19.42
N PRO A 117 15.54 23.19 20.34
CA PRO A 117 16.15 23.69 21.57
C PRO A 117 17.30 24.66 21.29
N ALA A 118 17.54 25.60 22.22
CA ALA A 118 18.68 26.49 22.14
C ALA A 118 19.99 25.69 22.04
N GLY A 119 20.82 26.00 21.05
CA GLY A 119 22.09 25.31 20.80
C GLY A 119 21.99 23.93 20.15
N TYR A 120 20.82 23.53 19.64
CA TYR A 120 20.64 22.27 18.91
C TYR A 120 21.68 22.11 17.78
N PHE A 121 21.82 23.14 16.95
CA PHE A 121 22.75 23.11 15.80
C PHE A 121 24.22 23.27 16.20
N ASP A 122 24.52 23.74 17.41
CA ASP A 122 25.92 23.87 17.89
C ASP A 122 26.50 22.51 18.26
N THR A 123 25.67 21.60 18.79
CA THR A 123 26.09 20.25 19.21
C THR A 123 25.93 19.18 18.13
N LEU A 124 25.11 19.46 17.11
CA LEU A 124 24.76 18.54 16.03
C LEU A 124 25.96 18.04 15.20
N PRO A 125 26.96 18.87 14.82
CA PRO A 125 28.14 18.38 14.12
C PRO A 125 28.94 17.37 14.96
N GLY A 126 29.10 17.64 16.26
CA GLY A 126 29.84 16.77 17.17
C GLY A 126 29.15 15.42 17.40
N THR A 127 27.83 15.41 17.54
CA THR A 127 27.05 14.17 17.72
C THR A 127 27.05 13.31 16.46
N ILE A 128 26.94 13.90 15.26
CA ILE A 128 27.03 13.17 13.99
C ILE A 128 28.42 12.58 13.83
N LEU A 129 29.49 13.36 14.08
CA LEU A 129 30.86 12.87 13.99
C LEU A 129 31.15 11.72 14.98
N HIS A 130 30.58 11.78 16.18
CA HIS A 130 30.69 10.70 17.15
C HIS A 130 29.90 9.44 16.73
N ALA A 131 28.73 9.61 16.12
CA ALA A 131 27.89 8.50 15.67
C ALA A 131 28.46 7.75 14.45
N ILE A 132 29.25 8.42 13.61
CA ILE A 132 29.93 7.79 12.46
C ILE A 132 31.28 7.18 12.82
N GLN A 133 31.83 7.44 14.01
CA GLN A 133 33.09 6.83 14.43
C GLN A 133 32.87 5.35 14.74
N PRO A 134 33.63 4.44 14.11
CA PRO A 134 33.55 3.01 14.45
C PRO A 134 33.97 2.82 15.91
N PRO A 135 33.25 2.02 16.71
CA PRO A 135 33.59 1.81 18.10
C PRO A 135 35.03 1.31 18.21
N THR A 136 35.86 2.04 18.95
CA THR A 136 37.25 1.67 19.19
C THR A 136 37.27 0.35 19.95
N GLN A 137 37.65 -0.72 19.23
CA GLN A 137 37.81 -2.10 19.67
C GLN A 137 36.50 -2.86 19.88
N ALA A 138 36.15 -3.68 18.88
CA ALA A 138 35.15 -4.73 19.04
C ALA A 138 35.57 -5.66 20.19
N LYS A 139 34.64 -5.92 21.13
CA LYS A 139 34.88 -6.82 22.27
C LYS A 139 35.09 -8.25 21.76
N VAL A 140 36.35 -8.63 21.56
CA VAL A 140 36.74 -9.99 21.19
C VAL A 140 36.45 -10.91 22.38
N VAL A 141 35.39 -11.70 22.29
CA VAL A 141 35.11 -12.77 23.26
C VAL A 141 35.80 -14.04 22.75
N PRO A 142 36.87 -14.52 23.40
CA PRO A 142 37.52 -15.76 22.97
C PRO A 142 36.62 -16.96 23.26
N PHE A 143 36.32 -17.75 22.24
CA PHE A 143 35.65 -19.04 22.42
C PHE A 143 36.62 -20.05 23.04
N LYS A 144 36.33 -20.52 24.26
CA LYS A 144 37.07 -21.63 24.88
C LYS A 144 36.66 -22.94 24.21
N LYS A 145 37.62 -23.67 23.61
CA LYS A 145 37.39 -25.02 23.09
C LYS A 145 37.14 -25.98 24.25
N ARG A 146 35.92 -26.53 24.33
CA ARG A 146 35.56 -27.55 25.32
C ARG A 146 36.15 -28.89 24.88
N SER A 147 37.26 -29.31 25.47
CA SER A 147 37.84 -30.63 25.18
C SER A 147 37.06 -31.73 25.91
N GLN A 148 36.51 -32.68 25.15
CA GLN A 148 35.75 -33.82 25.70
C GLN A 148 36.60 -35.06 25.98
N VAL A 149 37.93 -34.94 25.88
CA VAL A 149 38.87 -36.06 26.03
C VAL A 149 38.78 -36.72 27.41
N TRP A 150 38.50 -35.92 28.45
CA TRP A 150 38.30 -36.42 29.82
C TRP A 150 37.07 -37.34 29.95
N ASN A 151 36.00 -37.06 29.20
CA ASN A 151 34.80 -37.89 29.23
C ASN A 151 35.06 -39.25 28.57
N TYR A 152 35.89 -39.30 27.53
CA TYR A 152 36.28 -40.56 26.86
C TYR A 152 37.20 -41.42 27.73
N ALA A 153 38.14 -40.82 28.47
CA ALA A 153 39.01 -41.55 29.40
C ALA A 153 38.20 -42.25 30.51
N ILE A 154 37.17 -41.58 31.05
CA ILE A 154 36.27 -42.17 32.06
C ILE A 154 35.46 -43.33 31.48
N ALA A 155 34.95 -43.20 30.26
CA ALA A 155 34.22 -44.28 29.60
C ALA A 155 35.09 -45.53 29.42
N ALA A 156 36.35 -45.37 29.01
CA ALA A 156 37.29 -46.49 28.84
C ALA A 156 37.58 -47.22 30.18
N LEU A 157 37.70 -46.46 31.28
CA LEU A 157 37.86 -47.04 32.61
C LEU A 157 36.65 -47.85 33.02
N LEU A 158 35.44 -47.32 32.83
CA LEU A 158 34.20 -48.02 33.15
C LEU A 158 34.01 -49.29 32.32
N THR A 159 34.29 -49.22 31.01
CA THR A 159 34.21 -50.39 30.13
C THR A 159 35.27 -51.43 30.49
N GLY A 160 36.48 -51.01 30.87
CA GLY A 160 37.53 -51.90 31.34
C GLY A 160 37.15 -52.63 32.62
N VAL A 161 36.60 -51.92 33.61
CA VAL A 161 36.12 -52.54 34.86
C VAL A 161 34.98 -53.52 34.60
N MET A 162 34.00 -53.15 33.75
CA MET A 162 32.90 -54.04 33.36
C MET A 162 33.41 -55.32 32.67
N ALA A 163 34.37 -55.19 31.75
CA ALA A 163 34.95 -56.33 31.04
C ALA A 163 35.71 -57.28 31.98
N VAL A 164 36.46 -56.76 32.95
CA VAL A 164 37.17 -57.58 33.94
C VAL A 164 36.21 -58.26 34.91
N SER A 165 35.08 -57.62 35.26
CA SER A 165 34.08 -58.22 36.14
C SER A 165 33.23 -59.34 35.50
N ALA A 166 33.26 -59.46 34.18
CA ALA A 166 32.51 -60.45 33.41
C ALA A 166 33.33 -61.72 33.09
N LEU A 167 34.56 -61.82 33.61
CA LEU A 167 35.50 -62.92 33.41
C LEU A 167 35.68 -63.69 34.73
#